data_AF-A0A9D5EDL5-F1
#
_entry.id   AF-A0A9D5EDL5-F1
#
_cell.length_a   1.000
_cell.length_b   1.000
_cell.length_c   1.000
_cell.angle_alpha   90.00
_cell.angle_beta   90.00
_cell.angle_gamma   90.00
#
_symmetry.space_group_name_H-M   'P 1'
#
loop_
_entity.id
_entity.type
_entity.pdbx_description
1 polymer ?
#
loop_
_entity_poly.entity_id
_entity_poly.type
_entity_poly.pdbx_seq_one_letter_code
_entity_poly.pdbx_strand_id
1 'polypeptide(L)'
;MSRTRSCLRGRPRTWLRRFRCPSEGRSCTHHPFETVATDGGTFPGTLDSRFSTTWQPCCGAARAGTGTPPILFAVALHKASFPQHDPYERVYEEFFARCNGLIGRLASNGDMHRCVAIADKSRLESRLQDLMSAWRTRGASTGAAIRPMRGYAEVPLFVDSHASRCVQLADFVAYSVYRAYAAGDDRLLDRLIGGFHAEDGVIHGLVHLVSRYRECLCAACKSRQ
;
A
#
# COMPACT_ATOMS: atom_id res chain seq x y z
N MET A 1 -28.12 -41.36 -25.75
CA MET A 1 -27.13 -41.61 -24.68
C MET A 1 -25.75 -41.47 -25.30
N SER A 2 -25.24 -40.25 -25.43
CA SER A 2 -24.52 -39.42 -24.44
C SER A 2 -22.99 -39.64 -24.54
N ARG A 3 -22.34 -38.53 -24.91
CA ARG A 3 -20.93 -38.34 -25.27
C ARG A 3 -19.99 -38.65 -24.10
N THR A 4 -18.74 -39.02 -24.41
CA THR A 4 -17.57 -38.47 -23.72
C THR A 4 -16.30 -38.57 -24.56
N ARG A 5 -15.62 -37.43 -24.72
CA ARG A 5 -14.30 -37.27 -25.34
C ARG A 5 -13.22 -37.70 -24.33
N SER A 6 -12.21 -38.42 -24.80
CA SER A 6 -11.03 -38.81 -24.02
C SER A 6 -9.78 -38.12 -24.55
N CYS A 7 -9.10 -37.45 -23.61
CA CYS A 7 -7.84 -36.72 -23.66
C CYS A 7 -6.76 -37.29 -24.60
N LEU A 8 -6.32 -36.46 -25.55
CA LEU A 8 -5.03 -36.62 -26.22
C LEU A 8 -3.94 -35.89 -25.42
N ARG A 9 -2.88 -36.64 -25.15
CA ARG A 9 -1.60 -36.19 -24.60
C ARG A 9 -0.95 -35.19 -25.57
N GLY A 10 -0.45 -34.08 -25.05
CA GLY A 10 0.39 -33.15 -25.78
C GLY A 10 1.15 -32.25 -24.81
N ARG A 11 2.45 -32.51 -24.66
CA ARG A 11 3.38 -31.69 -23.86
C ARG A 11 3.31 -30.21 -24.30
N PRO A 12 3.16 -29.23 -23.40
CA PRO A 12 3.29 -27.84 -23.80
C PRO A 12 4.77 -27.48 -23.92
N ARG A 13 5.11 -27.05 -25.14
CA ARG A 13 6.39 -26.45 -25.53
C ARG A 13 6.62 -25.16 -24.74
N THR A 14 7.77 -25.08 -24.10
CA THR A 14 8.36 -23.86 -23.55
C THR A 14 8.53 -22.82 -24.65
N TRP A 15 7.86 -21.68 -24.51
CA TRP A 15 8.15 -20.47 -25.28
C TRP A 15 8.87 -19.46 -24.37
N LEU A 16 10.20 -19.61 -24.29
CA LEU A 16 11.11 -18.59 -23.74
C LEU A 16 11.52 -17.66 -24.88
N ARG A 17 10.81 -16.53 -25.05
CA ARG A 17 11.41 -15.37 -25.74
C ARG A 17 12.23 -14.60 -24.71
N ARG A 18 13.54 -14.83 -24.72
CA ARG A 18 14.55 -13.99 -24.06
C ARG A 18 14.52 -12.60 -24.69
N PHE A 19 14.03 -11.59 -23.96
CA PHE A 19 14.45 -10.22 -24.21
C PHE A 19 15.82 -10.03 -23.55
N ARG A 20 16.82 -9.74 -24.37
CA ARG A 20 18.19 -9.44 -23.93
C ARG A 20 18.24 -7.95 -23.61
N CYS A 21 18.50 -7.60 -22.35
CA CYS A 21 18.75 -6.23 -21.91
C CYS A 21 20.17 -5.82 -22.33
N PRO A 22 20.37 -4.74 -23.10
CA PRO A 22 21.71 -4.21 -23.40
C PRO A 22 22.03 -3.05 -22.45
N SER A 23 22.81 -3.33 -21.41
CA SER A 23 23.83 -2.47 -20.75
C SER A 23 24.00 -2.87 -19.28
N GLU A 24 25.02 -3.69 -19.07
CA GLU A 24 25.99 -3.74 -17.97
C GLU A 24 25.62 -3.11 -16.60
N GLY A 25 25.57 -3.97 -15.58
CA GLY A 25 26.35 -3.68 -14.37
C GLY A 25 25.64 -3.44 -13.04
N ARG A 26 24.57 -4.18 -12.71
CA ARG A 26 24.32 -4.79 -11.37
C ARG A 26 22.92 -5.43 -11.30
N SER A 27 22.88 -6.68 -10.88
CA SER A 27 21.68 -7.52 -10.79
C SER A 27 20.77 -7.08 -9.63
N CYS A 28 19.65 -6.44 -9.93
CA CYS A 28 18.49 -6.47 -9.03
C CYS A 28 17.72 -7.76 -9.32
N THR A 29 17.88 -8.76 -8.47
CA THR A 29 17.06 -9.97 -8.52
C THR A 29 15.63 -9.62 -8.11
N HIS A 30 14.70 -9.79 -9.03
CA HIS A 30 13.27 -9.71 -8.77
C HIS A 30 12.89 -10.71 -7.68
N HIS A 31 12.53 -10.22 -6.50
CA HIS A 31 11.93 -11.00 -5.42
C HIS A 31 10.52 -10.47 -5.14
N PRO A 32 9.59 -11.32 -4.69
CA PRO A 32 8.18 -10.97 -4.59
C PRO A 32 7.96 -9.94 -3.47
N PHE A 33 7.75 -8.69 -3.86
CA PHE A 33 7.16 -7.67 -3.02
C PHE A 33 5.66 -7.93 -2.89
N GLU A 34 5.08 -7.54 -1.77
CA GLU A 34 3.63 -7.53 -1.57
C GLU A 34 3.35 -6.23 -0.84
N THR A 35 2.71 -5.30 -1.52
CA THR A 35 1.93 -4.26 -0.85
C THR A 35 0.66 -4.92 -0.35
N VAL A 36 0.20 -4.48 0.81
CA VAL A 36 -1.16 -4.73 1.25
C VAL A 36 -2.10 -3.92 0.33
N ALA A 37 -2.34 -4.46 -0.85
CA ALA A 37 -3.59 -4.33 -1.58
C ALA A 37 -4.36 -5.60 -1.22
N THR A 38 -5.62 -5.48 -0.83
CA THR A 38 -6.43 -6.64 -0.44
C THR A 38 -6.45 -7.68 -1.56
N ASP A 39 -6.07 -8.91 -1.21
CA ASP A 39 -6.08 -10.06 -2.11
C ASP A 39 -7.49 -10.26 -2.68
N GLY A 40 -7.65 -10.18 -4.01
CA GLY A 40 -8.87 -10.68 -4.64
C GLY A 40 -9.25 -10.23 -6.06
N GLY A 41 -8.53 -9.32 -6.71
CA GLY A 41 -8.91 -8.84 -8.05
C GLY A 41 -7.99 -9.34 -9.16
N THR A 42 -8.42 -10.33 -9.95
CA THR A 42 -7.81 -10.63 -11.25
C THR A 42 -7.96 -9.41 -12.17
N PHE A 43 -6.88 -8.65 -12.39
CA PHE A 43 -6.88 -7.57 -13.39
C PHE A 43 -7.00 -8.17 -14.80
N PRO A 44 -8.00 -7.80 -15.63
CA PRO A 44 -8.02 -8.23 -17.02
C PRO A 44 -6.85 -7.60 -17.76
N GLY A 45 -6.09 -8.45 -18.45
CA GLY A 45 -4.95 -8.06 -19.26
C GLY A 45 -5.35 -7.17 -20.43
N THR A 46 -4.37 -6.38 -20.88
CA THR A 46 -4.41 -5.44 -22.00
C THR A 46 -5.21 -4.16 -21.71
N LEU A 47 -4.50 -3.14 -21.21
CA LEU A 47 -4.93 -1.74 -21.27
C LEU A 47 -5.11 -1.36 -22.75
N ASP A 48 -6.36 -1.29 -23.19
CA ASP A 48 -6.75 -0.76 -24.50
C ASP A 48 -6.22 0.68 -24.63
N SER A 49 -5.73 1.00 -25.83
CA SER A 49 -5.15 2.27 -26.29
C SER A 49 -6.08 3.50 -26.18
N ARG A 50 -7.25 3.37 -25.55
CA ARG A 50 -8.22 4.44 -25.26
C ARG A 50 -8.02 5.11 -23.89
N PHE A 51 -6.95 4.78 -23.17
CA PHE A 51 -6.58 5.43 -21.89
C PHE A 51 -5.84 6.77 -22.05
N SER A 52 -5.66 7.24 -23.28
CA SER A 52 -5.17 8.59 -23.57
C SER A 52 -6.34 9.57 -23.61
N THR A 53 -6.21 10.66 -22.87
CA THR A 53 -6.92 11.94 -23.04
C THR A 53 -8.15 12.27 -22.16
N THR A 54 -8.61 11.40 -21.23
CA THR A 54 -9.78 11.74 -20.37
C THR A 54 -9.64 11.44 -18.88
N TRP A 55 -8.47 11.69 -18.27
CA TRP A 55 -8.29 11.57 -16.81
C TRP A 55 -8.01 12.90 -16.09
N GLN A 56 -8.28 14.03 -16.75
CA GLN A 56 -8.40 15.33 -16.08
C GLN A 56 -9.56 15.46 -15.07
N PRO A 57 -10.63 14.62 -15.04
CA PRO A 57 -11.69 14.81 -14.03
C PRO A 57 -11.51 14.01 -12.74
N CYS A 58 -10.73 12.92 -12.65
CA CYS A 58 -10.69 12.14 -11.39
C CYS A 58 -9.67 12.67 -10.37
N CYS A 59 -8.68 13.45 -10.82
CA CYS A 59 -7.99 14.39 -9.94
C CYS A 59 -8.84 15.65 -9.66
N GLY A 60 -9.88 15.91 -10.47
CA GLY A 60 -10.80 17.05 -10.34
C GLY A 60 -12.07 16.79 -9.51
N ALA A 61 -12.40 15.54 -9.20
CA ALA A 61 -13.66 15.16 -8.56
C ALA A 61 -13.57 14.97 -7.03
N ALA A 62 -12.42 15.23 -6.42
CA ALA A 62 -12.30 15.49 -4.97
C ALA A 62 -12.49 16.99 -4.65
N ARG A 63 -13.28 17.70 -5.47
CA ARG A 63 -13.78 19.05 -5.19
C ARG A 63 -15.29 19.00 -4.97
N ALA A 64 -15.71 18.24 -3.96
CA ALA A 64 -17.07 18.30 -3.45
C ALA A 64 -17.01 18.39 -1.93
N GLY A 65 -17.13 19.62 -1.42
CA GLY A 65 -17.27 19.93 0.01
C GLY A 65 -15.95 20.22 0.73
N THR A 66 -15.65 21.51 0.92
CA THR A 66 -14.71 22.06 1.92
C THR A 66 -13.30 21.46 2.00
N GLY A 67 -12.41 21.87 1.08
CA GLY A 67 -11.24 22.65 1.49
C GLY A 67 -9.84 22.03 1.54
N THR A 68 -9.65 20.71 1.51
CA THR A 68 -8.28 20.15 1.62
C THR A 68 -8.12 18.86 0.81
N PRO A 69 -7.05 18.71 0.00
CA PRO A 69 -6.78 17.47 -0.71
C PRO A 69 -6.55 16.32 0.29
N PRO A 70 -6.82 15.06 -0.11
CA PRO A 70 -6.56 13.91 0.76
C PRO A 70 -5.06 13.80 1.05
N ILE A 71 -4.75 13.46 2.30
CA ILE A 71 -3.39 13.17 2.74
C ILE A 71 -3.14 11.67 2.55
N LEU A 72 -2.08 11.32 1.84
CA LEU A 72 -1.79 9.93 1.48
C LEU A 72 -0.86 9.27 2.49
N PHE A 73 -1.14 7.99 2.76
CA PHE A 73 -0.33 7.09 3.57
C PHE A 73 -0.16 5.75 2.84
N ALA A 74 1.04 5.18 2.88
CA ALA A 74 1.35 3.85 2.38
C ALA A 74 2.65 3.28 2.99
N VAL A 75 2.70 1.96 3.08
CA VAL A 75 3.87 1.23 3.59
C VAL A 75 4.24 0.13 2.60
N ALA A 76 5.48 0.13 2.15
CA ALA A 76 6.08 -0.92 1.35
C ALA A 76 7.02 -1.75 2.23
N LEU A 77 6.90 -3.08 2.19
CA LEU A 77 7.72 -3.99 2.99
C LEU A 77 8.58 -4.88 2.09
N HIS A 78 9.88 -4.91 2.37
CA HIS A 78 10.78 -5.93 1.84
C HIS A 78 10.76 -7.17 2.74
N LYS A 79 10.07 -8.24 2.32
CA LYS A 79 9.84 -9.45 3.13
C LYS A 79 11.12 -10.08 3.68
N ALA A 80 12.15 -10.21 2.85
CA ALA A 80 13.41 -10.84 3.24
C ALA A 80 14.18 -10.04 4.31
N SER A 81 13.83 -8.77 4.53
CA SER A 81 14.39 -7.97 5.62
C SER A 81 13.81 -8.30 6.99
N PHE A 82 12.65 -8.97 7.06
CA PHE A 82 11.93 -9.25 8.30
C PHE A 82 11.41 -10.70 8.34
N PRO A 83 12.30 -11.71 8.29
CA PRO A 83 11.90 -13.12 8.18
C PRO A 83 11.17 -13.65 9.42
N GLN A 84 11.33 -13.01 10.58
CA GLN A 84 10.74 -13.43 11.86
C GLN A 84 9.39 -12.77 12.16
N HIS A 85 8.92 -11.87 11.31
CA HIS A 85 7.68 -11.13 11.52
C HIS A 85 6.64 -11.52 10.48
N ASP A 86 5.38 -11.54 10.89
CA ASP A 86 4.28 -11.57 9.94
C ASP A 86 4.28 -10.26 9.12
N PRO A 87 4.36 -10.33 7.78
CA PRO A 87 4.52 -9.14 6.95
C PRO A 87 3.29 -8.22 7.02
N TYR A 88 2.09 -8.80 7.16
CA TYR A 88 0.85 -8.03 7.22
C TYR A 88 0.75 -7.27 8.53
N GLU A 89 0.97 -7.96 9.64
CA GLU A 89 0.97 -7.35 10.97
C GLU A 89 1.98 -6.21 11.03
N ARG A 90 3.20 -6.43 10.51
CA ARG A 90 4.25 -5.41 10.48
C ARG A 90 3.88 -4.19 9.63
N VAL A 91 3.27 -4.40 8.47
CA VAL A 91 2.82 -3.33 7.57
C VAL A 91 1.69 -2.53 8.20
N TYR A 92 0.68 -3.21 8.74
CA TYR A 92 -0.44 -2.56 9.41
C TYR A 92 0.02 -1.79 10.64
N GLU A 93 0.86 -2.39 11.49
CA GLU A 93 1.43 -1.74 12.66
C GLU A 93 2.09 -0.40 12.29
N GLU A 94 2.95 -0.40 11.28
CA GLU A 94 3.61 0.82 10.81
C GLU A 94 2.61 1.81 10.19
N PHE A 95 1.63 1.34 9.40
CA PHE A 95 0.62 2.19 8.79
C PHE A 95 -0.22 2.93 9.84
N PHE A 96 -0.80 2.19 10.80
CA PHE A 96 -1.60 2.76 11.87
C PHE A 96 -0.77 3.65 12.81
N ALA A 97 0.51 3.32 13.03
CA ALA A 97 1.43 4.18 13.78
C ALA A 97 1.60 5.56 13.14
N ARG A 98 1.80 5.62 11.82
CA ARG A 98 2.00 6.88 11.08
C ARG A 98 0.74 7.75 11.11
N CYS A 99 -0.42 7.14 10.89
CA CYS A 99 -1.71 7.82 10.99
C CYS A 99 -1.96 8.34 12.42
N ASN A 100 -1.69 7.53 13.45
CA ASN A 100 -1.79 7.96 14.86
C ASN A 100 -0.85 9.14 15.17
N GLY A 101 0.36 9.17 14.59
CA GLY A 101 1.29 10.28 14.71
C GLY A 101 0.77 11.58 14.09
N LEU A 102 0.07 11.52 12.95
CA LEU A 102 -0.63 12.68 12.39
C LEU A 102 -1.74 13.18 13.32
N ILE A 103 -2.60 12.30 13.80
CA ILE A 103 -3.70 12.66 14.70
C ILE A 103 -3.17 13.29 16.00
N GLY A 104 -2.10 12.73 16.57
CA GLY A 104 -1.48 13.27 17.77
C GLY A 104 -0.91 14.68 17.59
N ARG A 105 -0.36 15.00 16.41
CA ARG A 105 0.10 16.36 16.07
C ARG A 105 -1.07 17.32 15.89
N LEU A 106 -2.11 16.92 15.16
CA LEU A 106 -3.34 17.71 15.03
C LEU A 106 -3.93 18.04 16.40
N ALA A 107 -4.04 17.05 17.29
CA ALA A 107 -4.50 17.25 18.66
C ALA A 107 -3.60 18.21 19.47
N SER A 108 -2.28 18.18 19.24
CA SER A 108 -1.34 19.11 19.88
C SER A 108 -1.51 20.55 19.39
N ASN A 109 -2.06 20.73 18.18
CA ASN A 109 -2.39 22.03 17.60
C ASN A 109 -3.82 22.51 17.95
N GLY A 110 -4.55 21.77 18.79
CA GLY A 110 -5.91 22.10 19.24
C GLY A 110 -7.03 21.30 18.54
N ASP A 111 -6.72 20.53 17.50
CA ASP A 111 -7.70 19.73 16.76
C ASP A 111 -7.88 18.34 17.37
N MET A 112 -8.72 18.24 18.40
CA MET A 112 -8.91 17.02 19.20
C MET A 112 -9.75 15.92 18.52
N HIS A 113 -9.76 15.84 17.19
CA HIS A 113 -10.52 14.85 16.45
C HIS A 113 -9.93 13.43 16.60
N ARG A 114 -10.81 12.43 16.51
CA ARG A 114 -10.43 11.01 16.47
C ARG A 114 -10.68 10.44 15.09
N CYS A 115 -9.89 9.44 14.70
CA CYS A 115 -9.97 8.79 13.41
C CYS A 115 -10.84 7.53 13.44
N VAL A 116 -11.62 7.35 12.37
CA VAL A 116 -12.28 6.08 12.05
C VAL A 116 -11.50 5.45 10.90
N ALA A 117 -11.06 4.20 11.09
CA ALA A 117 -10.41 3.45 10.04
C ALA A 117 -11.45 2.65 9.25
N ILE A 118 -11.40 2.74 7.93
CA ILE A 118 -12.25 1.98 7.01
C ILE A 118 -11.34 1.15 6.10
N ALA A 119 -11.59 -0.15 6.01
CA ALA A 119 -10.82 -1.09 5.22
C ALA A 119 -11.72 -1.88 4.26
N ASP A 120 -11.15 -2.37 3.17
CA ASP A 120 -11.82 -3.35 2.32
C ASP A 120 -11.97 -4.69 3.05
N LYS A 121 -13.05 -5.40 2.75
CA LYS A 121 -13.26 -6.76 3.26
C LYS A 121 -12.09 -7.65 2.84
N SER A 122 -11.50 -8.31 3.83
CA SER A 122 -10.38 -9.23 3.59
C SER A 122 -10.47 -10.43 4.52
N ARG A 123 -9.77 -11.51 4.17
CA ARG A 123 -9.64 -12.70 5.05
C ARG A 123 -8.94 -12.40 6.37
N LEU A 124 -8.30 -11.23 6.50
CA LEU A 124 -7.55 -10.79 7.67
C LEU A 124 -8.36 -9.86 8.59
N GLU A 125 -9.65 -9.66 8.32
CA GLU A 125 -10.53 -8.75 9.08
C GLU A 125 -10.48 -9.01 10.60
N SER A 126 -10.78 -10.23 11.04
CA SER A 126 -10.79 -10.58 12.47
C SER A 126 -9.42 -10.36 13.12
N ARG A 127 -8.36 -10.78 12.42
CA ARG A 127 -6.98 -10.59 12.88
C ARG A 127 -6.63 -9.12 13.03
N LEU A 128 -7.04 -8.27 12.09
CA LEU A 128 -6.77 -6.83 12.16
C LEU A 128 -7.55 -6.16 13.29
N GLN A 129 -8.80 -6.57 13.54
CA GLN A 129 -9.60 -6.10 14.68
C GLN A 129 -8.95 -6.45 16.02
N ASP A 130 -8.45 -7.68 16.16
CA ASP A 130 -7.74 -8.15 17.36
C ASP A 130 -6.45 -7.35 17.59
N LEU A 131 -5.64 -7.18 16.53
CA LEU A 131 -4.40 -6.40 16.58
C LEU A 131 -4.67 -4.94 16.97
N MET A 132 -5.65 -4.29 16.34
CA MET A 132 -6.00 -2.91 16.67
C MET A 132 -6.51 -2.76 18.09
N SER A 133 -7.29 -3.71 18.59
CA SER A 133 -7.76 -3.73 19.98
C SER A 133 -6.59 -3.84 20.96
N ALA A 134 -5.59 -4.67 20.64
CA ALA A 134 -4.36 -4.80 21.41
C ALA A 134 -3.53 -3.51 21.37
N TRP A 135 -3.29 -2.93 20.19
CA TRP A 135 -2.48 -1.72 20.00
C TRP A 135 -3.08 -0.47 20.65
N ARG A 136 -4.41 -0.36 20.71
CA ARG A 136 -5.10 0.73 21.43
C ARG A 136 -4.83 0.70 22.94
N THR A 137 -4.60 -0.49 23.50
CA THR A 137 -4.43 -0.69 24.94
C THR A 137 -2.96 -0.70 25.34
N ARG A 138 -2.15 -1.52 24.66
CA ARG A 138 -0.75 -1.81 25.04
C ARG A 138 0.28 -1.02 24.23
N GLY A 139 -0.12 -0.41 23.12
CA GLY A 139 0.83 0.02 22.10
C GLY A 139 1.28 -1.15 21.24
N ALA A 140 2.08 -0.85 20.22
CA ALA A 140 2.53 -1.83 19.25
C ALA A 140 3.79 -2.56 19.72
N SER A 141 3.97 -3.80 19.29
CA SER A 141 5.02 -4.71 19.75
C SER A 141 6.37 -4.40 19.10
N THR A 142 6.37 -3.74 17.93
CA THR A 142 7.58 -3.44 17.16
C THR A 142 7.48 -2.12 16.37
N GLY A 143 8.60 -1.41 16.14
CA GLY A 143 8.66 -0.25 15.25
C GLY A 143 8.33 1.11 15.87
N ALA A 144 7.75 2.03 15.07
CA ALA A 144 7.60 3.45 15.43
C ALA A 144 6.52 3.74 16.50
N ALA A 145 5.65 2.76 16.81
CA ALA A 145 4.56 2.92 17.78
C ALA A 145 4.81 2.15 19.09
N ILE A 146 5.73 2.67 19.92
CA ILE A 146 5.89 2.23 21.31
C ILE A 146 4.69 2.68 22.19
N ARG A 147 3.83 3.56 21.66
CA ARG A 147 2.70 4.16 22.38
C ARG A 147 1.35 3.57 21.97
N PRO A 148 0.38 3.52 22.91
CA PRO A 148 -1.00 3.15 22.59
C PRO A 148 -1.61 4.05 21.51
N MET A 149 -2.29 3.44 20.54
CA MET A 149 -2.90 4.15 19.39
C MET A 149 -4.24 4.80 19.76
N ARG A 150 -4.20 5.78 20.68
CA ARG A 150 -5.39 6.46 21.23
C ARG A 150 -6.08 7.43 20.26
N GLY A 151 -5.46 7.72 19.11
CA GLY A 151 -6.04 8.58 18.07
C GLY A 151 -7.24 7.96 17.35
N TYR A 152 -7.43 6.65 17.44
CA TYR A 152 -8.57 5.98 16.81
C TYR A 152 -9.81 6.02 17.71
N ALA A 153 -10.99 6.20 17.13
CA ALA A 153 -12.25 6.14 17.84
C ALA A 153 -12.68 4.68 18.09
N GLU A 154 -12.64 3.87 17.03
CA GLU A 154 -13.16 2.50 16.95
C GLU A 154 -12.06 1.53 16.47
N VAL A 155 -12.34 0.23 16.48
CA VAL A 155 -11.64 -0.75 15.62
C VAL A 155 -11.98 -0.50 14.13
N PRO A 156 -11.17 -0.97 13.16
CA PRO A 156 -11.44 -0.75 11.75
C PRO A 156 -12.81 -1.31 11.31
N LEU A 157 -13.54 -0.53 10.53
CA LEU A 157 -14.79 -0.91 9.90
C LEU A 157 -14.51 -1.48 8.50
N PHE A 158 -15.17 -2.57 8.15
CA PHE A 158 -14.95 -3.25 6.88
C PHE A 158 -16.13 -3.02 5.94
N VAL A 159 -15.82 -2.56 4.73
CA VAL A 159 -16.81 -2.26 3.69
C VAL A 159 -16.47 -3.01 2.42
N ASP A 160 -17.47 -3.22 1.57
CA ASP A 160 -17.24 -3.75 0.23
C ASP A 160 -16.52 -2.69 -0.63
N SER A 161 -15.44 -3.05 -1.30
CA SER A 161 -14.66 -2.15 -2.17
C SER A 161 -15.48 -1.51 -3.29
N HIS A 162 -16.53 -2.15 -3.80
CA HIS A 162 -17.41 -1.53 -4.79
C HIS A 162 -18.32 -0.45 -4.18
N ALA A 163 -18.59 -0.55 -2.88
CA ALA A 163 -19.49 0.36 -2.16
C ALA A 163 -18.81 1.64 -1.66
N SER A 164 -17.47 1.74 -1.69
CA SER A 164 -16.73 2.89 -1.12
C SER A 164 -15.68 3.49 -2.04
N ARG A 165 -15.86 4.77 -2.40
CA ARG A 165 -14.86 5.55 -3.16
C ARG A 165 -13.56 5.77 -2.38
N CYS A 166 -13.62 5.85 -1.05
CA CYS A 166 -12.43 5.98 -0.21
C CYS A 166 -11.56 4.73 -0.27
N VAL A 167 -12.18 3.54 -0.27
CA VAL A 167 -11.47 2.26 -0.41
C VAL A 167 -10.84 2.15 -1.80
N GLN A 168 -11.59 2.50 -2.85
CA GLN A 168 -11.03 2.50 -4.22
C GLN A 168 -9.84 3.44 -4.39
N LEU A 169 -9.86 4.61 -3.74
CA LEU A 169 -8.73 5.52 -3.72
C LEU A 169 -7.53 4.91 -2.98
N ALA A 170 -7.77 4.26 -1.84
CA ALA A 170 -6.73 3.57 -1.09
C ALA A 170 -6.09 2.43 -1.91
N ASP A 171 -6.90 1.65 -2.63
CA ASP A 171 -6.42 0.58 -3.51
C ASP A 171 -5.53 1.12 -4.64
N PHE A 172 -5.90 2.27 -5.21
CA PHE A 172 -5.09 2.93 -6.23
C PHE A 172 -3.72 3.39 -5.69
N VAL A 173 -3.69 3.93 -4.47
CA VAL A 173 -2.45 4.31 -3.80
C VAL A 173 -1.59 3.08 -3.51
N ALA A 174 -2.19 2.03 -2.95
CA ALA A 174 -1.51 0.77 -2.68
C ALA A 174 -0.91 0.17 -3.96
N TYR A 175 -1.68 0.14 -5.05
CA TYR A 175 -1.22 -0.34 -6.37
C TYR A 175 -0.08 0.51 -6.94
N SER A 176 -0.14 1.84 -6.80
CA SER A 176 0.91 2.73 -7.30
C SER A 176 2.24 2.49 -6.56
N VAL A 177 2.16 2.31 -5.24
CA VAL A 177 3.30 1.96 -4.39
C VAL A 177 3.82 0.57 -4.76
N TYR A 178 2.95 -0.41 -4.94
CA TYR A 178 3.32 -1.75 -5.37
C TYR A 178 4.17 -1.74 -6.63
N ARG A 179 3.69 -1.02 -7.66
CA ARG A 179 4.34 -0.94 -8.97
C ARG A 179 5.74 -0.34 -8.87
N ALA A 180 5.90 0.71 -8.05
CA ALA A 180 7.19 1.33 -7.84
C ALA A 180 8.20 0.38 -7.18
N TYR A 181 7.83 -0.29 -6.09
CA TYR A 181 8.77 -1.12 -5.33
C TYR A 181 8.95 -2.53 -5.92
N ALA A 182 7.90 -3.13 -6.48
CA ALA A 182 7.93 -4.49 -7.00
C ALA A 182 8.41 -4.59 -8.45
N ALA A 183 7.94 -3.68 -9.30
CA ALA A 183 8.20 -3.69 -10.73
C ALA A 183 9.24 -2.65 -11.17
N GLY A 184 9.65 -1.74 -10.28
CA GLY A 184 10.54 -0.63 -10.62
C GLY A 184 9.88 0.42 -11.52
N ASP A 185 8.54 0.48 -11.55
CA ASP A 185 7.77 1.44 -12.34
C ASP A 185 7.15 2.48 -11.41
N ASP A 186 7.83 3.63 -11.30
CA ASP A 186 7.52 4.74 -10.40
C ASP A 186 6.56 5.78 -10.99
N ARG A 187 6.18 5.67 -12.27
CA ARG A 187 5.37 6.68 -12.99
C ARG A 187 4.07 7.08 -12.29
N LEU A 188 3.40 6.12 -11.63
CA LEU A 188 2.19 6.39 -10.86
C LEU A 188 2.53 7.02 -9.50
N LEU A 189 3.56 6.50 -8.84
CA LEU A 189 4.00 6.99 -7.54
C LEU A 189 4.51 8.44 -7.62
N ASP A 190 5.24 8.79 -8.68
CA ASP A 190 5.75 10.15 -8.92
C ASP A 190 4.64 11.20 -8.97
N ARG A 191 3.46 10.82 -9.50
CA ARG A 191 2.30 11.71 -9.54
C ARG A 191 1.63 11.86 -8.17
N LEU A 192 1.79 10.86 -7.30
CA LEU A 192 1.20 10.83 -5.96
C LEU A 192 2.16 11.36 -4.88
N ILE A 193 3.46 11.51 -5.19
CA ILE A 193 4.49 11.75 -4.18
C ILE A 193 4.22 13.01 -3.35
N GLY A 194 3.72 14.07 -3.99
CA GLY A 194 3.37 15.33 -3.32
C GLY A 194 2.10 15.28 -2.46
N GLY A 195 1.31 14.20 -2.54
CA GLY A 195 0.14 13.98 -1.70
C GLY A 195 0.45 13.22 -0.40
N PHE A 196 1.63 12.60 -0.29
CA PHE A 196 1.99 11.90 0.94
C PHE A 196 2.27 12.89 2.06
N HIS A 197 1.85 12.50 3.27
CA HIS A 197 2.11 13.31 4.46
C HIS A 197 3.62 13.56 4.63
N ALA A 198 4.03 14.84 4.65
CA ALA A 198 5.41 15.25 4.83
C ALA A 198 5.49 16.46 5.77
N GLU A 199 6.56 16.52 6.57
CA GLU A 199 6.84 17.61 7.52
C GLU A 199 8.36 17.73 7.66
N ASP A 200 8.89 18.94 7.76
CA ASP A 200 10.33 19.22 7.91
C ASP A 200 11.23 18.51 6.90
N GLY A 201 10.75 18.38 5.65
CA GLY A 201 11.48 17.70 4.56
C GLY A 201 11.47 16.17 4.65
N VAL A 202 10.83 15.59 5.67
CA VAL A 202 10.71 14.14 5.87
C VAL A 202 9.35 13.64 5.39
N ILE A 203 9.35 12.59 4.57
CA ILE A 203 8.11 11.94 4.13
C ILE A 203 7.69 10.92 5.19
N HIS A 204 6.64 11.26 5.92
CA HIS A 204 6.05 10.42 6.97
C HIS A 204 4.94 9.51 6.44
N GLY A 205 4.25 9.92 5.37
CA GLY A 205 3.15 9.19 4.77
C GLY A 205 3.59 8.00 3.94
N LEU A 206 4.79 8.01 3.36
CA LEU A 206 5.34 6.89 2.62
C LEU A 206 6.49 6.26 3.41
N VAL A 207 6.38 4.97 3.71
CA VAL A 207 7.42 4.22 4.43
C VAL A 207 7.88 3.04 3.60
N HIS A 208 9.19 2.86 3.50
CA HIS A 208 9.79 1.65 2.94
C HIS A 208 10.54 0.89 4.05
N LEU A 209 9.96 -0.23 4.48
CA LEU A 209 10.49 -1.11 5.50
C LEU A 209 11.51 -2.06 4.85
N VAL A 210 12.79 -1.75 5.02
CA VAL A 210 13.94 -2.54 4.55
C VAL A 210 15.09 -2.44 5.56
N SER A 211 15.85 -3.53 5.76
CA SER A 211 16.92 -3.57 6.78
C SER A 211 18.02 -2.53 6.52
N ARG A 212 18.31 -2.25 5.25
CA ARG A 212 19.37 -1.32 4.81
C ARG A 212 18.78 -0.03 4.22
N TYR A 213 17.86 0.60 4.95
CA TYR A 213 17.17 1.80 4.45
C TYR A 213 18.12 2.96 4.09
N ARG A 214 19.30 3.06 4.75
CA ARG A 214 20.33 4.07 4.44
C ARG A 214 20.99 3.88 3.07
N GLU A 215 20.97 2.66 2.53
CA GLU A 215 21.50 2.35 1.19
C GLU A 215 20.40 2.48 0.12
N CYS A 216 19.14 2.67 0.52
CA CYS A 216 18.02 2.75 -0.40
C CYS A 216 17.83 4.18 -0.91
N LEU A 217 17.75 4.33 -2.24
CA LEU A 217 17.61 5.61 -2.94
C LEU A 217 16.16 6.02 -3.22
N CYS A 218 15.17 5.27 -2.73
CA CYS A 218 13.76 5.65 -2.94
C CYS A 218 13.41 6.93 -2.19
N ALA A 219 12.38 7.65 -2.66
CA ALA A 219 11.94 8.92 -2.07
C ALA A 219 11.68 8.82 -0.55
N ALA A 220 11.06 7.73 -0.10
CA ALA A 220 10.76 7.49 1.32
C ALA A 220 12.02 7.36 2.18
N CYS A 221 12.98 6.52 1.76
CA CYS A 221 14.22 6.28 2.51
C CYS A 221 15.13 7.50 2.47
N LYS A 222 15.28 8.15 1.30
CA LYS A 222 16.11 9.33 1.12
C LYS A 222 15.66 10.51 1.97
N SER A 223 14.34 10.67 2.17
CA SER A 223 13.80 11.73 3.04
C SER A 223 14.17 11.60 4.53
N ARG A 224 14.77 10.46 4.94
CA ARG A 224 15.09 10.13 6.33
C ARG A 224 16.59 9.96 6.57
N GLN A 225 17.42 10.33 5.59
CA GLN A 225 18.89 10.26 5.67
C GLN A 225 19.47 11.52 6.30
#